data_AF-A0A1I4XGU0-F1
#
_entry.id   AF-A0A1I4XGU0-F1
#
_cell.length_a   1.000
_cell.length_b   1.000
_cell.length_c   1.000
_cell.angle_alpha   90.00
_cell.angle_beta   90.00
_cell.angle_gamma   90.00
#
_symmetry.space_group_name_H-M   'P 1'
#
loop_
_entity.id
_entity.type
_entity.pdbx_description
1 polymer ?
#
loop_
_entity_poly.entity_id
_entity_poly.type
_entity_poly.pdbx_seq_one_letter_code
_entity_poly.pdbx_strand_id
1 'polypeptide(L)'
;MFGIGDSIHFTFDEHRRQRISVPEPFLPLAAWLHTDVQPNLAALDGLIEQLRHCRQIERRLLGNGCSIDFVNDVVLLESLYRTWQRCVIPQSLFWPVLDGLRNFLIGTAAEPGLARPAGLPEPTRMTTEVPARNNQSPHLVDHTYFPVSWSEQEVAQAGDGAWASPELIYDQATGAWSGMWRGMELAGYYDVATGEALTYFPVLSP
;
A
#
# COMPACT_ATOMS: atom_id res chain seq x y z
N MET A 1 -6.97 27.09 -17.25
CA MET A 1 -7.38 25.69 -17.38
C MET A 1 -6.36 24.89 -16.58
N PHE A 2 -6.66 24.57 -15.32
CA PHE A 2 -5.72 23.91 -14.41
C PHE A 2 -5.79 22.40 -14.67
N GLY A 3 -4.76 21.85 -15.32
CA GLY A 3 -4.64 20.41 -15.53
C GLY A 3 -4.21 19.71 -14.25
N ILE A 4 -4.82 18.56 -13.97
CA ILE A 4 -4.46 17.60 -12.91
C ILE A 4 -3.10 16.91 -13.24
N GLY A 5 -2.20 17.56 -14.00
CA GLY A 5 -1.17 16.87 -14.77
C GLY A 5 0.22 16.73 -14.14
N ASP A 6 0.61 17.58 -13.19
CA ASP A 6 2.02 17.70 -12.79
C ASP A 6 2.28 17.50 -11.29
N SER A 7 1.25 17.25 -10.49
CA SER A 7 1.35 17.22 -9.03
C SER A 7 0.74 15.97 -8.42
N ILE A 8 1.35 15.53 -7.32
CA ILE A 8 0.88 14.40 -6.51
C ILE A 8 -0.03 14.96 -5.42
N HIS A 9 -1.24 14.42 -5.31
CA HIS A 9 -2.24 14.85 -4.33
C HIS A 9 -2.78 13.68 -3.53
N PHE A 10 -3.01 13.91 -2.24
CA PHE A 10 -3.64 12.97 -1.32
C PHE A 10 -4.97 13.53 -0.86
N THR A 11 -6.03 12.73 -0.95
CA THR A 11 -7.36 13.04 -0.45
C THR A 11 -8.01 11.80 0.17
N PHE A 12 -9.19 11.96 0.76
CA PHE A 12 -10.07 10.85 1.09
C PHE A 12 -11.32 10.91 0.21
N ASP A 13 -11.88 9.75 -0.15
CA ASP A 13 -13.20 9.68 -0.79
C ASP A 13 -14.33 9.69 0.25
N GLU A 14 -15.58 9.59 -0.20
CA GLU A 14 -16.78 9.53 0.64
C GLU A 14 -16.81 8.31 1.58
N HIS A 15 -16.04 7.27 1.27
CA HIS A 15 -15.86 6.07 2.08
C HIS A 15 -14.60 6.13 2.96
N ARG A 16 -13.94 7.30 3.05
CA ARG A 16 -12.75 7.56 3.86
C ARG A 16 -11.52 6.79 3.41
N ARG A 17 -11.51 6.33 2.17
CA ARG A 17 -10.38 5.61 1.58
C ARG A 17 -9.41 6.61 1.01
N GLN A 18 -8.13 6.35 1.20
CA GLN A 18 -7.09 7.22 0.64
C GLN A 18 -7.17 7.22 -0.89
N ARG A 19 -7.12 8.42 -1.46
CA ARG A 19 -7.05 8.65 -2.90
C ARG A 19 -5.76 9.37 -3.21
N ILE A 20 -5.04 8.85 -4.19
CA ILE A 20 -3.75 9.38 -4.61
C ILE A 20 -3.86 9.71 -6.09
N SER A 21 -3.82 11.00 -6.42
CA SER A 21 -3.76 11.46 -7.80
C SER A 21 -2.31 11.71 -8.17
N VAL A 22 -1.85 11.10 -9.26
CA VAL A 22 -0.46 11.18 -9.73
C VAL A 22 -0.42 11.27 -11.26
N PRO A 23 0.64 11.83 -11.85
CA PRO A 23 0.90 11.69 -13.28
C PRO A 23 1.04 10.21 -13.68
N GLU A 24 0.64 9.87 -14.91
CA GLU A 24 0.61 8.48 -15.41
C GLU A 24 1.91 7.66 -15.17
N PRO A 25 3.12 8.21 -15.36
CA PRO A 25 4.36 7.46 -15.08
C PRO A 25 4.54 7.03 -13.62
N PHE A 26 3.80 7.66 -12.70
CA PHE A 26 3.85 7.39 -11.27
C PHE A 26 2.63 6.61 -10.75
N LEU A 27 1.76 6.08 -11.63
CA LEU A 27 0.68 5.18 -11.20
C LEU A 27 1.20 4.00 -10.34
N PRO A 28 2.35 3.36 -10.64
CA PRO A 28 2.92 2.35 -9.75
C PRO A 28 3.21 2.84 -8.33
N LEU A 29 3.63 4.10 -8.17
CA LEU A 29 3.86 4.71 -6.86
C LEU A 29 2.55 4.87 -6.09
N ALA A 30 1.47 5.30 -6.75
CA ALA A 30 0.15 5.38 -6.15
C ALA A 30 -0.39 4.00 -5.74
N ALA A 31 -0.24 3.00 -6.60
CA ALA A 31 -0.62 1.62 -6.32
C ALA A 31 0.11 1.08 -5.08
N TRP A 32 1.43 1.26 -5.00
CA TRP A 32 2.21 0.85 -3.84
C TRP A 32 1.81 1.59 -2.56
N LEU A 33 1.61 2.90 -2.62
CA LEU A 33 1.16 3.68 -1.46
C LEU A 33 -0.20 3.19 -0.95
N HIS A 34 -1.09 2.84 -1.86
CA HIS A 34 -2.41 2.30 -1.56
C HIS A 34 -2.35 0.92 -0.89
N THR A 35 -1.49 0.02 -1.39
CA THR A 35 -1.45 -1.38 -0.92
C THR A 35 -0.51 -1.58 0.28
N ASP A 36 0.68 -1.02 0.22
CA ASP A 36 1.74 -1.39 1.15
C ASP A 36 1.96 -0.31 2.20
N VAL A 37 1.74 0.97 1.88
CA VAL A 37 1.92 2.05 2.87
C VAL A 37 0.70 2.18 3.76
N GLN A 38 -0.49 2.24 3.17
CA GLN A 38 -1.80 2.34 3.83
C GLN A 38 -1.98 3.66 4.62
N PRO A 39 -3.21 4.14 4.86
CA PRO A 39 -3.45 5.46 5.46
C PRO A 39 -3.28 5.51 6.99
N ASN A 40 -2.36 4.77 7.59
CA ASN A 40 -2.10 4.80 9.04
C ASN A 40 -0.78 5.50 9.37
N LEU A 41 -0.83 6.58 10.16
CA LEU A 41 0.35 7.40 10.46
C LEU A 41 1.45 6.61 11.19
N ALA A 42 1.09 5.78 12.17
CA ALA A 42 2.07 4.99 12.91
C ALA A 42 2.71 3.91 12.02
N ALA A 43 1.92 3.28 11.16
CA ALA A 43 2.41 2.29 10.20
C ALA A 43 3.32 2.94 9.15
N LEU A 44 2.96 4.13 8.66
CA LEU A 44 3.78 4.92 7.74
C LEU A 44 5.11 5.33 8.37
N ASP A 45 5.10 5.80 9.63
CA ASP A 45 6.33 6.17 10.34
C ASP A 45 7.27 4.96 10.48
N GLY A 46 6.74 3.80 10.88
CA GLY A 46 7.51 2.55 10.94
C GLY A 46 8.04 2.11 9.57
N LEU A 47 7.24 2.21 8.51
CA LEU A 47 7.68 1.89 7.16
C LEU A 47 8.80 2.84 6.68
N ILE A 48 8.67 4.15 6.94
CA ILE A 48 9.71 5.13 6.58
C ILE A 48 11.04 4.79 7.26
N GLU A 49 11.00 4.39 8.54
CA GLU A 49 12.19 3.94 9.27
C GLU A 49 12.82 2.70 8.62
N GLN A 50 12.00 1.72 8.23
CA GLN A 50 12.47 0.51 7.54
C GLN A 50 13.06 0.80 6.17
N LEU A 51 12.43 1.67 5.38
CA LEU A 51 12.95 2.11 4.08
C LEU A 51 14.31 2.79 4.24
N ARG A 52 14.46 3.67 5.24
CA ARG A 52 15.75 4.32 5.57
C ARG A 52 16.78 3.29 6.00
N HIS A 53 16.39 2.32 6.82
CA HIS A 53 17.28 1.24 7.24
C HIS A 53 17.74 0.40 6.04
N CYS A 54 16.81 -0.10 5.23
CA CYS A 54 17.08 -0.82 3.97
C CYS A 54 18.08 -0.09 3.08
N ARG A 55 17.90 1.22 2.89
CA ARG A 55 18.83 2.06 2.12
C ARG A 55 20.24 2.07 2.72
N GLN A 56 20.37 2.16 4.05
CA GLN A 56 21.67 2.20 4.72
C GLN A 56 22.45 0.88 4.63
N ILE A 57 21.73 -0.24 4.65
CA ILE A 57 22.33 -1.58 4.64
C ILE A 57 22.28 -2.25 3.26
N GLU A 58 21.92 -1.50 2.22
CA GLU A 58 21.81 -1.94 0.82
C GLU A 58 20.93 -3.20 0.67
N ARG A 59 19.77 -3.18 1.32
CA ARG A 59 18.78 -4.26 1.26
C ARG A 59 17.48 -3.82 0.64
N ARG A 60 16.82 -4.81 0.02
CA ARG A 60 15.48 -4.69 -0.52
C ARG A 60 14.42 -4.84 0.57
N LEU A 61 13.35 -4.07 0.45
CA LEU A 61 12.10 -4.28 1.19
C LEU A 61 11.09 -4.97 0.29
N LEU A 62 10.43 -6.02 0.78
CA LEU A 62 9.29 -6.68 0.13
C LEU A 62 8.03 -6.36 0.95
N GLY A 63 7.04 -5.72 0.35
CA GLY A 63 5.74 -5.46 0.97
C GLY A 63 4.67 -6.46 0.50
N ASN A 64 3.39 -6.13 0.74
CA ASN A 64 2.25 -7.00 0.42
C ASN A 64 2.02 -7.23 -1.09
N GLY A 65 2.67 -6.47 -1.96
CA GLY A 65 2.66 -6.76 -3.40
C GLY A 65 3.79 -6.13 -4.21
N CYS A 66 4.69 -5.37 -3.57
CA CYS A 66 5.79 -4.70 -4.25
C CYS A 66 7.14 -5.02 -3.61
N SER A 67 8.20 -4.94 -4.42
CA SER A 67 9.57 -4.85 -3.93
C SER A 67 10.15 -3.47 -4.17
N ILE A 68 10.94 -3.01 -3.20
CA ILE A 68 11.55 -1.69 -3.18
C ILE A 68 13.05 -1.85 -2.99
N ASP A 69 13.81 -1.30 -3.92
CA ASP A 69 15.27 -1.32 -3.91
C ASP A 69 15.82 0.09 -4.01
N PHE A 70 16.95 0.36 -3.36
CA PHE A 70 17.62 1.65 -3.40
C PHE A 70 18.94 1.48 -4.15
N VAL A 71 19.05 2.10 -5.33
CA VAL A 71 20.23 2.00 -6.18
C VAL A 71 20.69 3.41 -6.53
N ASN A 72 21.89 3.79 -6.07
CA ASN A 72 22.42 5.16 -6.22
C ASN A 72 21.43 6.23 -5.70
N ASP A 73 20.96 7.11 -6.58
CA ASP A 73 20.04 8.22 -6.31
C ASP A 73 18.58 7.91 -6.74
N VAL A 74 18.28 6.66 -7.11
CA VAL A 74 16.94 6.22 -7.49
C VAL A 74 16.39 5.14 -6.55
N VAL A 75 15.07 5.01 -6.58
CA VAL A 75 14.30 3.92 -5.97
C VAL A 75 13.71 3.08 -7.10
N LEU A 76 13.95 1.78 -7.05
CA LEU A 76 13.34 0.81 -7.96
C LEU A 76 12.12 0.23 -7.27
N LEU A 77 10.95 0.44 -7.85
CA LEU A 77 9.70 -0.16 -7.42
C LEU A 77 9.36 -1.25 -8.43
N GLU A 78 9.05 -2.46 -7.96
CA GLU A 78 8.64 -3.58 -8.83
C GLU A 78 7.45 -4.34 -8.24
N SER A 79 6.43 -4.60 -9.07
CA SER A 79 5.32 -5.48 -8.71
C SER A 79 5.82 -6.92 -8.56
N LEU A 80 5.49 -7.57 -7.43
CA LEU A 80 5.75 -8.99 -7.21
C LEU A 80 4.86 -9.88 -8.10
N TYR A 81 3.74 -9.35 -8.57
CA TYR A 81 2.77 -10.03 -9.42
C TYR A 81 2.91 -9.67 -10.90
N ARG A 82 3.94 -8.87 -11.27
CA ARG A 82 4.22 -8.44 -12.65
C ARG A 82 3.07 -7.66 -13.29
N THR A 83 2.27 -6.96 -12.48
CA THR A 83 1.13 -6.16 -12.95
C THR A 83 1.54 -4.89 -13.71
N TRP A 84 2.78 -4.43 -13.52
CA TRP A 84 3.34 -3.27 -14.21
C TRP A 84 4.88 -3.39 -14.32
N GLN A 85 5.48 -2.65 -15.26
CA GLN A 85 6.94 -2.68 -15.48
C GLN A 85 7.70 -1.91 -14.40
N ARG A 86 8.90 -2.37 -14.02
CA ARG A 86 9.79 -1.70 -13.05
C ARG A 86 9.75 -0.17 -13.19
N CYS A 87 9.31 0.50 -12.13
CA CYS A 87 9.23 1.94 -12.06
C CYS A 87 10.50 2.47 -11.39
N VAL A 88 11.13 3.46 -12.01
CA VAL A 88 12.36 4.10 -11.52
C VAL A 88 12.01 5.50 -11.04
N ILE A 89 12.17 5.74 -9.75
CA ILE A 89 11.72 6.98 -9.10
C ILE A 89 12.95 7.68 -8.52
N PRO A 90 13.24 8.94 -8.90
CA PRO A 90 14.30 9.70 -8.25
C PRO A 90 14.05 9.78 -6.74
N GLN A 91 15.08 9.59 -5.91
CA GLN A 91 14.95 9.73 -4.47
C GLN A 91 14.55 11.16 -4.06
N SER A 92 14.93 12.15 -4.87
CA SER A 92 14.50 13.55 -4.72
C SER A 92 12.99 13.76 -4.90
N LEU A 93 12.28 12.80 -5.49
CA LEU A 93 10.81 12.77 -5.57
C LEU A 93 10.22 11.82 -4.52
N PHE A 94 10.79 10.61 -4.38
CA PHE A 94 10.26 9.56 -3.51
C PHE A 94 10.11 10.00 -2.04
N TRP A 95 11.15 10.60 -1.45
CA TRP A 95 11.11 11.01 -0.05
C TRP A 95 10.11 12.16 0.19
N PRO A 96 10.09 13.24 -0.62
CA PRO A 96 9.05 14.26 -0.49
C PRO A 96 7.61 13.75 -0.63
N VAL A 97 7.36 12.72 -1.45
CA VAL A 97 6.03 12.12 -1.56
C VAL A 97 5.62 11.44 -0.25
N LEU A 98 6.51 10.67 0.37
CA LEU A 98 6.25 10.04 1.67
C LEU A 98 6.06 11.09 2.77
N ASP A 99 6.88 12.14 2.79
CA ASP A 99 6.74 13.24 3.75
C ASP A 99 5.42 14.01 3.54
N GLY A 100 5.03 14.22 2.27
CA GLY A 100 3.75 14.83 1.91
C GLY A 100 2.55 14.00 2.38
N LEU A 101 2.60 12.69 2.16
CA LEU A 101 1.59 11.76 2.66
C LEU A 101 1.52 11.78 4.19
N ARG A 102 2.67 11.75 4.86
CA ARG A 102 2.75 11.81 6.32
C ARG A 102 2.10 13.08 6.87
N ASN A 103 2.43 14.23 6.28
CA ASN A 103 1.85 15.51 6.68
C ASN A 103 0.35 15.58 6.42
N PHE A 104 -0.11 15.00 5.31
CA PHE A 104 -1.53 14.83 5.03
C PHE A 104 -2.22 14.02 6.15
N LEU A 105 -1.69 12.84 6.50
CA LEU A 105 -2.25 12.00 7.56
C LEU A 105 -2.22 12.67 8.94
N ILE A 106 -1.17 13.45 9.25
CA ILE A 106 -1.12 14.25 10.48
C ILE A 106 -2.24 15.29 10.51
N GLY A 107 -2.44 16.00 9.40
CA GLY A 107 -3.50 17.01 9.29
C GLY A 107 -4.89 16.41 9.49
N THR A 108 -5.08 15.16 9.06
CA THR A 108 -6.38 14.48 9.10
C THR A 108 -6.60 13.61 10.33
N ALA A 109 -5.57 13.33 11.13
CA ALA A 109 -5.64 12.43 12.30
C ALA A 109 -6.63 12.87 13.39
N ALA A 110 -6.98 14.17 13.43
CA ALA A 110 -7.93 14.71 14.38
C ALA A 110 -9.38 14.74 13.86
N GLU A 111 -9.64 14.32 12.60
CA GLU A 111 -10.97 14.38 12.00
C GLU A 111 -11.82 13.18 12.44
N PRO A 112 -12.90 13.38 13.23
CA PRO A 112 -13.75 12.27 13.69
C PRO A 112 -14.41 11.51 12.53
N GLY A 113 -14.59 12.18 11.40
CA GLY A 113 -15.10 11.61 10.16
C GLY A 113 -14.16 10.63 9.48
N LEU A 114 -12.89 10.53 9.90
CA LEU A 114 -11.91 9.59 9.35
C LEU A 114 -11.54 8.47 10.32
N ALA A 115 -12.02 8.54 11.57
CA ALA A 115 -11.81 7.50 12.56
C ALA A 115 -12.45 6.18 12.12
N ARG A 116 -11.71 5.09 12.31
CA ARG A 116 -12.19 3.73 12.10
C ARG A 116 -13.46 3.43 12.93
N PRO A 117 -14.49 2.78 12.34
CA PRO A 117 -15.67 2.35 13.09
C PRO A 117 -15.33 1.47 14.29
N ALA A 118 -16.00 1.72 15.42
CA ALA A 118 -15.83 0.95 16.63
C ALA A 118 -16.23 -0.53 16.43
N GLY A 119 -15.50 -1.44 17.09
CA GLY A 119 -15.77 -2.88 17.05
C GLY A 119 -15.20 -3.61 15.83
N LEU A 120 -14.54 -2.91 14.91
CA LEU A 120 -13.75 -3.56 13.87
C LEU A 120 -12.46 -4.13 14.48
N PRO A 121 -12.10 -5.38 14.15
CA PRO A 121 -10.93 -6.02 14.72
C PRO A 121 -9.65 -5.41 14.14
N GLU A 122 -8.64 -5.20 14.99
CA GLU A 122 -7.39 -4.55 14.60
C GLU A 122 -6.51 -5.51 13.79
N PRO A 123 -6.14 -5.13 12.55
CA PRO A 123 -5.17 -5.85 11.77
C PRO A 123 -3.77 -5.56 12.28
N THR A 124 -2.85 -6.47 12.00
CA THR A 124 -1.48 -6.37 12.49
C THR A 124 -0.51 -6.13 11.34
N ARG A 125 0.52 -5.34 11.61
CA ARG A 125 1.68 -5.20 10.72
C ARG A 125 2.89 -5.81 11.39
N MET A 126 3.68 -6.57 10.64
CA MET A 126 4.90 -7.20 11.15
C MET A 126 5.97 -7.22 10.07
N THR A 127 7.20 -6.98 10.47
CA THR A 127 8.36 -7.05 9.58
C THR A 127 9.26 -8.20 10.00
N THR A 128 9.70 -8.96 9.01
CA THR A 128 10.54 -10.14 9.19
C THR A 128 11.82 -9.99 8.38
N GLU A 129 12.97 -10.27 9.00
CA GLU A 129 14.25 -10.29 8.31
C GLU A 129 14.50 -11.67 7.71
N VAL A 130 14.71 -11.73 6.39
CA VAL A 130 15.06 -12.96 5.69
C VAL A 130 16.56 -12.94 5.40
N PRO A 131 17.35 -13.85 6.00
CA PRO A 131 18.78 -13.92 5.78
C PRO A 131 19.10 -14.41 4.37
N ALA A 132 20.28 -14.05 3.87
CA ALA A 132 20.76 -14.51 2.56
C ALA A 132 20.78 -16.05 2.48
N ARG A 133 20.15 -16.61 1.44
CA ARG A 133 20.21 -18.05 1.12
C ARG A 133 20.32 -18.22 -0.40
N ASN A 134 21.11 -19.19 -0.85
CA ASN A 134 21.16 -19.65 -2.25
C ASN A 134 21.19 -18.50 -3.30
N ASN A 135 22.25 -17.69 -3.30
CA ASN A 135 22.45 -16.55 -4.22
C ASN A 135 21.39 -15.43 -4.14
N GLN A 136 20.52 -15.43 -3.14
CA GLN A 136 19.60 -14.31 -2.89
C GLN A 136 20.18 -13.37 -1.83
N SER A 137 20.12 -12.07 -2.11
CA SER A 137 20.47 -11.03 -1.15
C SER A 137 19.49 -11.04 0.04
N PRO A 138 19.96 -10.70 1.25
CA PRO A 138 19.07 -10.57 2.39
C PRO A 138 18.05 -9.45 2.16
N HIS A 139 16.84 -9.63 2.65
CA HIS A 139 15.75 -8.67 2.47
C HIS A 139 14.86 -8.61 3.71
N LEU A 140 14.16 -7.49 3.85
CA LEU A 140 13.09 -7.34 4.85
C LEU A 140 11.76 -7.62 4.17
N VAL A 141 10.86 -8.33 4.85
CA VAL A 141 9.49 -8.52 4.39
C VAL A 141 8.56 -7.85 5.39
N ASP A 142 7.78 -6.89 4.91
CA ASP A 142 6.77 -6.16 5.65
C ASP A 142 5.38 -6.67 5.26
N HIS A 143 4.67 -7.16 6.26
CA HIS A 143 3.42 -7.88 6.08
C HIS A 143 2.30 -7.16 6.79
N THR A 144 1.14 -7.10 6.16
CA THR A 144 -0.13 -6.75 6.80
C THR A 144 -1.01 -7.99 6.88
N TYR A 145 -1.44 -8.33 8.08
CA TYR A 145 -2.24 -9.51 8.33
C TYR A 145 -3.63 -9.15 8.83
N PHE A 146 -4.57 -10.03 8.51
CA PHE A 146 -5.84 -10.09 9.21
C PHE A 146 -5.63 -10.37 10.71
N PRO A 147 -6.58 -9.95 11.57
CA PRO A 147 -6.55 -10.30 12.98
C PRO A 147 -6.39 -11.80 13.19
N VAL A 148 -5.52 -12.20 14.12
CA VAL A 148 -5.25 -13.62 14.43
C VAL A 148 -6.50 -14.38 14.89
N SER A 149 -7.51 -13.66 15.38
CA SER A 149 -8.79 -14.22 15.80
C SER A 149 -9.70 -14.66 14.64
N TRP A 150 -9.42 -14.24 13.41
CA TRP A 150 -10.22 -14.62 12.24
C TRP A 150 -9.85 -16.01 11.73
N SER A 151 -10.87 -16.79 11.42
CA SER A 151 -10.71 -18.05 10.70
C SER A 151 -10.38 -17.81 9.23
N GLU A 152 -9.79 -18.81 8.58
CA GLU A 152 -9.53 -18.77 7.12
C GLU A 152 -10.81 -18.51 6.32
N GLN A 153 -11.95 -19.06 6.77
CA GLN A 153 -13.23 -18.84 6.14
C GLN A 153 -13.70 -17.38 6.26
N GLU A 154 -13.49 -16.73 7.41
CA GLU A 154 -13.82 -15.31 7.59
C GLU A 154 -12.93 -14.41 6.73
N VAL A 155 -11.65 -14.73 6.61
CA VAL A 155 -10.72 -14.03 5.72
C VAL A 155 -11.17 -14.15 4.26
N ALA A 156 -11.51 -15.36 3.81
CA ALA A 156 -12.00 -15.60 2.45
C ALA A 156 -13.32 -14.83 2.19
N GLN A 157 -14.28 -14.91 3.11
CA GLN A 157 -15.53 -14.16 3.00
C GLN A 157 -15.31 -12.65 2.96
N ALA A 158 -14.32 -12.14 3.70
CA ALA A 158 -13.98 -10.73 3.67
C ALA A 158 -13.38 -10.32 2.32
N GLY A 159 -12.46 -11.13 1.79
CA GLY A 159 -11.88 -10.94 0.45
C GLY A 159 -12.98 -10.91 -0.62
N ASP A 160 -13.80 -11.96 -0.68
CA ASP A 160 -14.89 -12.08 -1.65
C ASP A 160 -15.92 -10.94 -1.50
N GLY A 161 -16.28 -10.61 -0.26
CA GLY A 161 -17.22 -9.55 0.05
C GLY A 161 -16.72 -8.17 -0.36
N ALA A 162 -15.43 -7.86 -0.13
CA ALA A 162 -14.83 -6.61 -0.57
C ALA A 162 -14.68 -6.55 -2.08
N TRP A 163 -14.28 -7.66 -2.72
CA TRP A 163 -14.16 -7.75 -4.18
C TRP A 163 -15.51 -7.57 -4.89
N ALA A 164 -16.60 -8.04 -4.29
CA ALA A 164 -17.96 -7.86 -4.81
C ALA A 164 -18.63 -6.55 -4.34
N SER A 165 -17.94 -5.70 -3.58
CA SER A 165 -18.55 -4.50 -3.00
C SER A 165 -18.93 -3.47 -4.07
N PRO A 166 -20.06 -2.75 -3.94
CA PRO A 166 -20.41 -1.67 -4.86
C PRO A 166 -19.41 -0.51 -4.82
N GLU A 167 -18.63 -0.40 -3.74
CA GLU A 167 -17.56 0.57 -3.57
C GLU A 167 -16.25 0.14 -4.23
N LEU A 168 -16.14 -1.05 -4.83
CA LEU A 168 -14.91 -1.57 -5.42
C LEU A 168 -14.26 -0.54 -6.36
N ILE A 169 -13.00 -0.26 -6.10
CA ILE A 169 -12.15 0.55 -6.97
C ILE A 169 -10.94 -0.27 -7.35
N TYR A 170 -10.62 -0.26 -8.63
CA TYR A 170 -9.44 -0.93 -9.16
C TYR A 170 -8.80 -0.08 -10.24
N ASP A 171 -7.48 -0.18 -10.32
CA ASP A 171 -6.68 0.44 -11.36
C ASP A 171 -6.22 -0.67 -12.33
N GLN A 172 -6.69 -0.59 -13.58
CA GLN A 172 -6.31 -1.54 -14.63
C GLN A 172 -4.85 -1.42 -15.06
N ALA A 173 -4.23 -0.24 -14.90
CA ALA A 173 -2.84 -0.02 -15.30
C ALA A 173 -1.86 -0.70 -14.33
N THR A 174 -2.23 -0.80 -13.06
CA THR A 174 -1.36 -1.32 -12.00
C THR A 174 -1.84 -2.63 -11.38
N GLY A 175 -3.07 -3.04 -11.67
CA GLY A 175 -3.71 -4.20 -11.04
C GLY A 175 -3.99 -4.01 -9.56
N ALA A 176 -3.88 -2.80 -9.01
CA ALA A 176 -4.21 -2.52 -7.61
C ALA A 176 -5.73 -2.36 -7.44
N TRP A 177 -6.24 -2.71 -6.26
CA TRP A 177 -7.65 -2.53 -5.92
C TRP A 177 -7.87 -2.26 -4.44
N SER A 178 -9.03 -1.67 -4.12
CA SER A 178 -9.64 -1.78 -2.80
C SER A 178 -11.16 -1.81 -2.83
N GLY A 179 -11.73 -2.46 -1.82
CA GLY A 179 -13.17 -2.61 -1.66
C GLY A 179 -13.56 -2.61 -0.18
N MET A 180 -14.86 -2.56 0.09
CA MET A 180 -15.39 -2.47 1.44
C MET A 180 -16.06 -3.78 1.85
N TRP A 181 -15.75 -4.26 3.05
CA TRP A 181 -16.48 -5.35 3.70
C TRP A 181 -16.83 -4.99 5.14
N ARG A 182 -18.13 -4.92 5.44
CA ARG A 182 -18.65 -4.59 6.78
C ARG A 182 -18.01 -3.36 7.42
N GLY A 183 -17.74 -2.33 6.60
CA GLY A 183 -17.12 -1.08 7.06
C GLY A 183 -15.59 -1.12 7.20
N MET A 184 -14.94 -2.21 6.83
CA MET A 184 -13.48 -2.32 6.74
C MET A 184 -13.05 -2.28 5.28
N GLU A 185 -12.03 -1.48 4.96
CA GLU A 185 -11.39 -1.49 3.64
C GLU A 185 -10.42 -2.67 3.55
N LEU A 186 -10.51 -3.41 2.45
CA LEU A 186 -9.47 -4.35 2.02
C LEU A 186 -8.82 -3.79 0.75
N ALA A 187 -7.51 -3.94 0.65
CA ALA A 187 -6.75 -3.61 -0.54
C ALA A 187 -5.92 -4.80 -0.99
N GLY A 188 -5.49 -4.77 -2.25
CA GLY A 188 -4.70 -5.85 -2.81
C GLY A 188 -4.33 -5.65 -4.27
N TYR A 189 -3.88 -6.75 -4.88
CA TYR A 189 -3.65 -6.83 -6.32
C TYR A 189 -4.59 -7.87 -6.94
N TYR A 190 -4.94 -7.66 -8.20
CA TYR A 190 -5.73 -8.57 -9.02
C TYR A 190 -5.05 -8.77 -10.38
N ASP A 191 -5.37 -9.89 -11.02
CA ASP A 191 -4.93 -10.21 -12.37
C ASP A 191 -5.89 -9.53 -13.35
N VAL A 192 -5.35 -8.61 -14.15
CA VAL A 192 -6.15 -7.80 -15.09
C VAL A 192 -6.75 -8.62 -16.23
N ALA A 193 -6.12 -9.74 -16.60
CA ALA A 193 -6.57 -10.60 -17.69
C ALA A 193 -7.75 -11.48 -17.28
N THR A 194 -7.74 -11.99 -16.04
CA THR A 194 -8.78 -12.89 -15.51
C THR A 194 -9.83 -12.16 -14.68
N GLY A 195 -9.50 -10.98 -14.13
CA GLY A 195 -10.35 -10.26 -13.19
C GLY A 195 -10.39 -10.90 -11.80
N GLU A 196 -9.41 -11.75 -11.45
CA GLU A 196 -9.35 -12.44 -10.16
C GLU A 196 -8.39 -11.76 -9.19
N ALA A 197 -8.78 -11.64 -7.92
CA ALA A 197 -7.90 -11.13 -6.87
C ALA A 197 -6.71 -12.09 -6.65
N LEU A 198 -5.48 -11.56 -6.72
CA LEU A 198 -4.23 -12.30 -6.50
C LEU A 198 -3.83 -12.31 -5.03
N THR A 199 -4.07 -11.19 -4.35
CA THR A 199 -3.81 -11.01 -2.92
C THR A 199 -4.73 -9.96 -2.35
N TYR A 200 -4.95 -10.00 -1.06
CA TYR A 200 -5.66 -8.98 -0.32
C TYR A 200 -5.30 -9.01 1.16
N PHE A 201 -5.40 -7.84 1.78
CA PHE A 201 -5.13 -7.64 3.19
C PHE A 201 -5.99 -6.48 3.69
N PRO A 202 -6.24 -6.40 5.00
CA PRO A 202 -6.98 -5.29 5.57
C PRO A 202 -6.14 -4.02 5.54
N VAL A 203 -6.76 -2.91 5.17
CA VAL A 203 -6.13 -1.60 5.25
C VAL A 203 -6.12 -1.16 6.72
N LEU A 204 -4.94 -0.84 7.20
CA LEU A 204 -4.72 -0.16 8.48
C LEU A 204 -5.27 1.27 8.31
N SER A 205 -6.54 1.49 8.63
CA SER A 205 -7.13 2.82 8.77
C SER A 205 -6.83 3.37 10.18
N PRO A 206 -6.65 4.68 10.35
CA PRO A 206 -6.45 5.32 11.66
C PRO A 206 -7.76 5.39 12.48
#